data_AF-A0A133UIB8-F1
#
_entry.id   AF-A0A133UIB8-F1
#
_cell.length_a   1.000
_cell.length_b   1.000
_cell.length_c   1.000
_cell.angle_alpha   90.00
_cell.angle_beta   90.00
_cell.angle_gamma   90.00
#
_symmetry.space_group_name_H-M   'P 1'
#
loop_
_entity.id
_entity.type
_entity.pdbx_description
1 polymer ?
#
loop_
_entity_poly.entity_id
_entity_poly.type
_entity_poly.pdbx_seq_one_letter_code
_entity_poly.pdbx_strand_id
1 'polypeptide(L)'
;MSLDLPSRLRGSFERREYQVKVFEEVRGGNSLVVLPTGLGKTMIAVFLVAEKMGEMQGPCLFLAPTRPLCEQHADTLREHLDAEVRLITGETHEPGEREDA
;
A
#
# COMPACT_ATOMS: atom_id res chain seq x y z
N MET A 1 -11.75 17.89 -14.06
CA MET A 1 -12.24 16.55 -13.67
C MET A 1 -11.85 16.36 -12.21
N SER A 2 -12.79 16.35 -11.26
CA SER A 2 -12.44 15.94 -9.90
C SER A 2 -12.10 14.46 -9.98
N LEU A 3 -10.85 14.12 -9.68
CA LEU A 3 -10.41 12.74 -9.64
C LEU A 3 -10.90 12.16 -8.31
N ASP A 4 -11.70 11.11 -8.36
CA ASP A 4 -12.15 10.43 -7.15
C ASP A 4 -11.04 9.50 -6.67
N LEU A 5 -10.69 9.64 -5.40
CA LEU A 5 -9.72 8.77 -4.76
C LEU A 5 -10.42 7.46 -4.35
N PRO A 6 -9.70 6.33 -4.29
CA PRO A 6 -10.26 5.04 -3.89
C PRO A 6 -11.04 5.09 -2.57
N SER A 7 -12.17 4.36 -2.51
CA SER A 7 -13.12 4.37 -1.39
C SER A 7 -12.59 3.79 -0.08
N ARG A 8 -11.54 2.96 -0.13
CA ARG A 8 -10.91 2.36 1.07
C ARG A 8 -9.82 3.21 1.71
N LEU A 9 -9.66 4.46 1.27
CA LEU A 9 -8.74 5.39 1.90
C LEU A 9 -9.36 5.99 3.16
N ARG A 10 -8.57 6.11 4.22
CA ARG A 10 -8.93 6.79 5.47
C ARG A 10 -7.87 7.80 5.88
N GLY A 11 -8.21 8.66 6.83
CA GLY A 11 -7.34 9.72 7.31
C GLY A 11 -7.23 10.89 6.35
N SER A 12 -6.37 11.84 6.69
CA SER A 12 -6.11 13.05 5.89
C SER A 12 -4.71 13.00 5.29
N PHE A 13 -4.60 13.25 4.01
CA PHE A 13 -3.31 13.35 3.33
C PHE A 13 -3.31 14.50 2.33
N GLU A 14 -2.13 15.05 2.08
CA GLU A 14 -1.94 16.08 1.09
C GLU A 14 -2.11 15.48 -0.32
N ARG A 15 -3.06 16.03 -1.07
CA ARG A 15 -3.30 15.60 -2.44
C ARG A 15 -2.27 16.21 -3.39
N ARG A 16 -1.26 15.42 -3.76
CA ARG A 16 -0.25 15.83 -4.75
C ARG A 16 -0.62 15.33 -6.14
N GLU A 17 -0.77 16.25 -7.09
CA GLU A 17 -1.29 15.95 -8.43
C GLU A 17 -0.46 14.88 -9.17
N TYR A 18 0.87 14.91 -9.05
CA TYR A 18 1.73 13.91 -9.69
C TYR A 18 1.50 12.49 -9.14
N GLN A 19 1.19 12.34 -7.85
CA GLN A 19 0.94 11.04 -7.24
C GLN A 19 -0.35 10.44 -7.80
N VAL A 20 -1.38 11.27 -7.97
CA VAL A 20 -2.65 10.88 -8.59
C VAL A 20 -2.45 10.51 -10.05
N LYS A 21 -1.67 11.30 -10.82
CA LYS A 21 -1.36 10.98 -12.22
C LYS A 21 -0.66 9.63 -12.37
N VAL A 22 0.38 9.38 -11.58
CA VAL A 22 1.09 8.09 -11.62
C VAL A 22 0.16 6.94 -11.23
N PHE A 23 -0.68 7.12 -10.20
CA PHE A 23 -1.70 6.13 -9.83
C PHE A 23 -2.64 5.80 -11.01
N GLU A 24 -3.19 6.81 -11.68
CA GLU A 24 -4.08 6.61 -12.83
C GLU A 24 -3.40 5.90 -14.01
N GLU A 25 -2.11 6.15 -14.24
CA GLU A 25 -1.37 5.50 -15.31
C GLU A 25 -1.11 4.01 -15.02
N VAL A 26 -0.91 3.63 -13.75
CA VAL A 26 -0.46 2.28 -13.39
C VAL A 26 -1.56 1.37 -12.83
N ARG A 27 -2.72 1.90 -12.44
CA ARG A 27 -3.85 1.12 -11.87
C ARG A 27 -4.37 0.01 -12.79
N GLY A 28 -4.21 0.16 -14.10
CA GLY A 28 -4.75 -0.75 -15.12
C GLY A 28 -3.87 -1.96 -15.44
N GLY A 29 -2.65 -2.08 -14.91
CA GLY A 29 -1.77 -3.18 -15.27
C GLY A 29 -0.42 -3.23 -14.56
N ASN A 30 0.34 -4.30 -14.83
CA ASN A 30 1.66 -4.50 -14.24
C ASN A 30 2.61 -3.36 -14.65
N SER A 31 3.17 -2.67 -13.66
CA SER A 31 3.92 -1.43 -13.87
C SER A 31 5.18 -1.36 -13.01
N LEU A 32 6.23 -0.74 -13.54
CA LEU A 32 7.45 -0.38 -12.80
C LEU A 32 7.54 1.14 -12.66
N VAL A 33 7.29 1.65 -11.45
CA VAL A 33 7.33 3.09 -11.16
C VAL A 33 8.72 3.48 -10.66
N VAL A 34 9.42 4.33 -11.41
CA VAL A 34 10.75 4.85 -11.05
C VAL A 34 10.64 6.33 -10.70
N LEU A 35 10.75 6.64 -9.40
CA LEU A 35 10.76 8.02 -8.89
C LEU A 35 11.89 8.18 -7.85
N PRO A 36 12.48 9.38 -7.70
CA PRO A 36 13.39 9.69 -6.59
C PRO A 36 12.80 9.41 -5.19
N THR A 37 13.65 9.17 -4.20
CA THR A 37 13.23 9.07 -2.79
C THR A 37 12.69 10.42 -2.30
N GLY A 38 11.85 10.41 -1.27
CA GLY A 38 11.22 11.63 -0.73
C GLY A 38 9.99 12.15 -1.50
N LEU A 39 9.71 11.66 -2.71
CA LEU A 39 8.51 12.06 -3.49
C LEU A 39 7.25 11.26 -3.14
N GLY A 40 7.20 10.62 -1.98
CA GLY A 40 5.99 9.94 -1.50
C GLY A 40 5.50 8.78 -2.38
N LYS A 41 6.42 7.98 -2.95
CA LYS A 41 6.09 6.71 -3.66
C LYS A 41 5.14 5.82 -2.86
N THR A 42 5.30 5.78 -1.55
CA THR A 42 4.45 5.00 -0.64
C THR A 42 2.96 5.39 -0.76
N MET A 43 2.64 6.67 -0.93
CA MET A 43 1.24 7.10 -1.10
C MET A 43 0.64 6.63 -2.42
N ILE A 44 1.44 6.56 -3.49
CA ILE A 44 0.99 5.97 -4.77
C ILE A 44 0.64 4.50 -4.56
N ALA A 45 1.45 3.76 -3.80
CA ALA A 45 1.17 2.36 -3.46
C ALA A 45 -0.08 2.23 -2.57
N VAL A 46 -0.30 3.14 -1.62
CA VAL A 46 -1.52 3.19 -0.80
C VAL A 46 -2.76 3.35 -1.68
N PHE A 47 -2.74 4.25 -2.68
CA PHE A 47 -3.85 4.41 -3.61
C PHE A 47 -4.13 3.12 -4.40
N LEU A 48 -3.08 2.46 -4.90
CA LEU A 48 -3.21 1.19 -5.62
C LEU A 48 -3.79 0.07 -4.74
N VAL A 49 -3.32 -0.07 -3.50
CA VAL A 49 -3.85 -1.08 -2.58
C VAL A 49 -5.32 -0.80 -2.27
N ALA A 50 -5.69 0.45 -1.98
CA ALA A 50 -7.07 0.83 -1.71
C ALA A 50 -8.01 0.52 -2.88
N GLU A 51 -7.56 0.80 -4.11
CA GLU A 51 -8.31 0.50 -5.32
C GLU A 51 -8.46 -1.02 -5.52
N LYS A 52 -7.35 -1.75 -5.47
CA LYS A 52 -7.36 -3.19 -5.73
C LYS A 52 -8.17 -3.97 -4.71
N MET A 53 -8.18 -3.53 -3.46
CA MET A 53 -9.06 -4.09 -2.44
C MET A 53 -10.54 -3.75 -2.68
N GLY A 54 -10.86 -2.63 -3.34
CA GLY A 54 -12.21 -2.29 -3.76
C GLY A 54 -12.70 -3.11 -4.96
N GLU A 55 -11.80 -3.41 -5.91
CA GLU A 55 -12.09 -4.16 -7.14
C GLU A 55 -12.09 -5.68 -6.93
N MET A 56 -11.15 -6.20 -6.14
CA MET A 56 -10.88 -7.63 -6.01
C MET A 56 -11.14 -8.11 -4.58
N GLN A 57 -11.80 -9.26 -4.45
CA GLN A 57 -11.98 -9.95 -3.17
C GLN A 57 -10.73 -10.77 -2.80
N GLY A 58 -9.54 -10.15 -2.84
CA GLY A 58 -8.27 -10.83 -2.58
C GLY A 58 -7.26 -9.99 -1.79
N PRO A 59 -6.29 -10.62 -1.12
CA PRO A 59 -5.28 -9.91 -0.33
C PRO A 59 -4.25 -9.20 -1.23
N CYS A 60 -3.65 -8.13 -0.72
CA CYS A 60 -2.51 -7.48 -1.35
C CYS A 60 -1.22 -7.82 -0.59
N LEU A 61 -0.18 -8.25 -1.32
CA LEU A 61 1.14 -8.50 -0.76
C LEU A 61 2.04 -7.28 -0.97
N PHE A 62 2.52 -6.68 0.12
CA PHE A 62 3.49 -5.58 0.09
C PHE A 62 4.86 -6.11 0.51
N LEU A 63 5.88 -5.95 -0.34
CA LEU A 63 7.24 -6.44 -0.08
C LEU A 63 8.18 -5.27 0.18
N ALA A 64 9.03 -5.41 1.19
CA ALA A 64 10.10 -4.47 1.49
C ALA A 64 11.39 -5.24 1.84
N PRO A 65 12.58 -4.63 1.61
CA PRO A 65 13.84 -5.37 1.64
C PRO A 65 14.39 -5.60 3.06
N THR A 66 13.90 -4.88 4.07
CA THR A 66 14.37 -4.98 5.45
C THR A 66 13.21 -4.92 6.42
N ARG A 67 13.38 -5.53 7.60
CA ARG A 67 12.36 -5.54 8.68
C ARG A 67 11.90 -4.13 9.06
N PRO A 68 12.78 -3.13 9.32
CA PRO A 68 12.32 -1.78 9.64
C PRO A 68 11.48 -1.14 8.54
N LEU A 69 11.76 -1.43 7.26
CA LEU A 69 10.94 -0.93 6.16
C LEU A 69 9.59 -1.65 6.10
N CYS A 70 9.53 -2.96 6.37
CA CYS A 70 8.27 -3.68 6.47
C CYS A 70 7.37 -3.08 7.58
N GLU A 71 7.93 -2.82 8.76
CA GLU A 71 7.23 -2.18 9.88
C GLU A 71 6.73 -0.78 9.50
N GLN A 72 7.61 0.06 8.94
CA GLN A 72 7.26 1.42 8.49
C GLN A 72 6.13 1.43 7.44
N HIS A 73 6.19 0.53 6.47
CA HIS A 73 5.15 0.43 5.44
C HIS A 73 3.84 -0.11 6.01
N ALA A 74 3.89 -1.10 6.90
CA ALA A 74 2.71 -1.62 7.58
C ALA A 74 1.98 -0.52 8.37
N ASP A 75 2.72 0.32 9.11
CA ASP A 75 2.14 1.44 9.84
C ASP A 75 1.52 2.48 8.90
N THR A 76 2.20 2.81 7.80
CA THR A 76 1.65 3.72 6.77
C THR A 76 0.35 3.18 6.19
N LEU A 77 0.31 1.88 5.86
CA LEU A 77 -0.88 1.21 5.31
C LEU A 77 -2.02 1.22 6.33
N ARG A 78 -1.74 0.90 7.61
CA ARG A 78 -2.74 0.97 8.69
C ARG A 78 -3.28 2.38 8.86
N GLU A 79 -2.45 3.40 8.78
CA GLU A 79 -2.90 4.78 8.93
C GLU A 79 -3.86 5.18 7.80
N HIS A 80 -3.61 4.75 6.57
CA HIS A 80 -4.29 5.28 5.38
C HIS A 80 -5.31 4.35 4.73
N LEU A 81 -5.40 3.08 5.15
CA LEU A 81 -6.34 2.10 4.58
C LEU A 81 -7.38 1.65 5.60
N ASP A 82 -8.63 1.58 5.17
CA ASP A 82 -9.68 0.85 5.87
C ASP A 82 -9.58 -0.66 5.56
N ALA A 83 -8.54 -1.28 6.12
CA ALA A 83 -8.17 -2.67 5.86
C ALA A 83 -7.43 -3.30 7.04
N GLU A 84 -7.53 -4.62 7.18
CA GLU A 84 -6.63 -5.39 8.05
C GLU A 84 -5.24 -5.46 7.42
N VAL A 85 -4.19 -5.14 8.19
CA VAL A 85 -2.80 -5.19 7.75
C VAL A 85 -1.99 -6.08 8.69
N ARG A 86 -1.63 -7.26 8.17
CA ARG A 86 -0.73 -8.21 8.85
C ARG A 86 0.71 -8.00 8.41
N LEU A 87 1.64 -8.06 9.36
CA LEU A 87 3.07 -7.94 9.13
C LEU A 87 3.70 -9.32 9.35
N ILE A 88 4.37 -9.84 8.32
CA ILE A 88 5.06 -11.13 8.39
C ILE A 88 6.56 -10.88 8.23
N THR A 89 7.35 -11.23 9.24
CA THR A 89 8.82 -11.21 9.19
C THR A 89 9.39 -12.47 9.82
N GLY A 90 10.70 -12.72 9.64
CA GLY A 90 11.35 -13.95 10.10
C GLY A 90 11.33 -14.21 11.61
N GLU A 91 11.09 -13.18 12.42
CA GLU A 91 11.02 -13.27 13.90
C GLU A 91 9.58 -13.18 14.44
N THR A 92 8.59 -12.90 13.58
CA THR A 92 7.23 -12.58 14.05
C THR A 92 6.46 -13.81 14.52
N HIS A 93 6.85 -15.00 14.04
CA HIS A 93 6.18 -16.26 14.35
C HIS A 93 7.20 -17.38 14.53
N GLU A 94 7.11 -18.11 15.64
CA GLU A 94 7.76 -19.40 15.77
C GLU A 94 7.24 -20.36 14.68
N PRO A 95 8.01 -21.37 14.23
CA PRO A 95 7.61 -22.25 13.13
C PRO A 95 6.20 -22.85 13.25
N GLY A 96 5.71 -23.10 14.47
CA GLY A 96 4.36 -23.62 14.72
C GLY A 96 3.23 -22.57 14.65
N GLU A 97 3.55 -21.29 14.71
CA GLU A 97 2.57 -20.19 14.68
C GLU A 97 2.35 -19.65 13.25
N ARG A 98 3.09 -20.18 12.26
CA ARG A 98 3.07 -19.72 10.86
C ARG A 98 1.91 -20.29 10.04
N GLU A 99 1.23 -21.33 10.53
CA GLU A 99 0.07 -21.91 9.83
C GLU A 99 -1.19 -21.04 9.95
N ASP A 100 -1.29 -20.21 10.99
CA ASP A 100 -2.47 -19.41 11.33
C ASP A 100 -2.33 -17.89 11.04
N ALA A 101 -1.16 -17.46 10.56
CA ALA A 101 -0.78 -16.05 10.33
C ALA A 101 -1.16 -15.54 8.93
#